data_AF-A0A846PYM6-F1
#
_entry.id   AF-A0A846PYM6-F1
#
_cell.length_a   1.000
_cell.length_b   1.000
_cell.length_c   1.000
_cell.angle_alpha   90.00
_cell.angle_beta   90.00
_cell.angle_gamma   90.00
#
_symmetry.space_group_name_H-M   'P 1'
#
loop_
_entity.id
_entity.type
_entity.pdbx_description
1 polymer ?
#
loop_
_entity_poly.entity_id
_entity_poly.type
_entity_poly.pdbx_seq_one_letter_code
_entity_poly.pdbx_strand_id
1 'polypeptide(L)' 'MSIHQDIIDYIVACVRQTRFHPDVHTGASPRTGVKLSRLARALALVRGENFVSIDIVKEIF' A
#
# COMPACT_ATOMS: atom_id res chain seq x y z
N MET A 1 1.56 11.50 -11.00
CA MET A 1 0.91 10.55 -10.08
C MET A 1 1.16 10.97 -8.64
N SER A 2 0.20 11.67 -8.05
CA SER A 2 0.20 12.08 -6.65
C SER A 2 -0.29 10.94 -5.74
N ILE A 3 0.18 10.95 -4.50
CA ILE A 3 -0.31 10.08 -3.44
C ILE A 3 -0.53 10.96 -2.20
N HIS A 4 -1.72 10.87 -1.60
CA HIS A 4 -2.04 11.64 -0.42
C HIS A 4 -1.36 11.03 0.82
N GLN A 5 -1.04 11.86 1.81
CA GLN A 5 -0.38 11.40 3.04
C GLN A 5 -1.24 10.32 3.74
N ASP A 6 -2.56 10.48 3.77
CA ASP A 6 -3.48 9.52 4.40
C ASP A 6 -3.40 8.12 3.75
N ILE A 7 -3.12 8.04 2.44
CA ILE A 7 -2.93 6.77 1.74
C ILE A 7 -1.60 6.13 2.15
N ILE A 8 -0.55 6.93 2.33
CA ILE A 8 0.75 6.45 2.84
C ILE A 8 0.57 5.91 4.27
N ASP A 9 -0.12 6.65 5.12
CA ASP A 9 -0.38 6.27 6.51
C ASP A 9 -1.21 4.99 6.58
N TYR A 10 -2.20 4.84 5.70
CA TYR A 10 -2.96 3.61 5.55
C TYR A 10 -2.07 2.42 5.17
N ILE A 11 -1.21 2.56 4.14
CA ILE A 11 -0.27 1.50 3.74
C ILE A 11 0.64 1.12 4.93
N VAL A 12 1.16 2.10 5.66
CA VAL A 12 2.02 1.86 6.83
C VAL A 12 1.25 1.14 7.94
N ALA A 13 -0.01 1.52 8.20
CA ALA A 13 -0.87 0.88 9.18
C ALA A 13 -1.11 -0.59 8.83
N CYS A 14 -1.48 -0.89 7.58
CA CYS A 14 -1.68 -2.26 7.11
C CYS A 14 -0.40 -3.10 7.25
N VAL A 15 0.75 -2.57 6.81
CA VAL A 15 2.05 -3.25 6.94
C VAL A 15 2.39 -3.52 8.42
N ARG A 16 2.11 -2.58 9.33
CA ARG A 16 2.33 -2.78 10.77
C ARG A 16 1.42 -3.87 11.33
N GLN A 17 0.14 -3.89 10.94
CA GLN A 17 -0.82 -4.88 11.43
C GLN A 17 -0.44 -6.31 11.05
N THR A 18 0.23 -6.52 9.91
CA THR A 18 0.71 -7.86 9.53
C THR A 18 1.69 -8.50 10.53
N ARG A 19 2.29 -7.71 11.44
CA ARG A 19 3.21 -8.24 12.47
C ARG A 19 2.50 -8.76 13.71
N PHE A 20 1.24 -8.39 13.89
CA PHE A 20 0.43 -8.75 15.06
C PHE A 20 -0.76 -9.64 14.69
N HIS A 21 -0.98 -9.88 13.39
CA HIS A 21 -2.10 -10.69 12.92
C HIS A 21 -1.83 -12.18 13.20
N PRO A 22 -2.73 -12.89 13.90
CA PRO A 22 -2.49 -14.27 14.34
C PRO A 22 -2.28 -15.24 13.17
N ASP A 23 -2.93 -14.98 12.03
CA ASP A 23 -2.82 -15.83 10.83
C ASP A 23 -1.56 -15.54 9.99
N VAL A 24 -0.73 -14.56 10.37
CA VAL A 24 0.48 -14.18 9.62
C VAL A 24 1.72 -14.67 10.38
N HIS A 25 2.34 -15.73 9.88
CA HIS A 25 3.56 -16.30 10.49
C HIS A 25 4.76 -15.34 10.45
N THR A 26 4.85 -14.47 9.44
CA THR A 26 5.95 -13.50 9.32
C THR A 26 5.43 -12.20 8.73
N GLY A 27 5.36 -11.17 9.58
CA GLY A 27 4.85 -9.87 9.18
C GLY A 27 5.73 -9.17 8.14
N ALA A 28 5.10 -8.29 7.37
CA ALA A 28 5.75 -7.53 6.32
C ALA A 28 6.85 -6.60 6.87
N SER A 29 7.95 -6.49 6.12
CA SER A 29 9.05 -5.58 6.47
C SER A 29 8.68 -4.11 6.17
N PRO A 30 9.39 -3.11 6.73
CA PRO A 30 9.21 -1.71 6.34
C PRO A 30 9.38 -1.47 4.83
N ARG A 31 10.17 -2.31 4.15
CA ARG A 31 10.42 -2.22 2.71
C ARG A 31 9.19 -2.61 1.89
N THR A 32 8.26 -3.38 2.47
CA THR A 32 6.98 -3.71 1.83
C THR A 32 6.15 -2.45 1.60
N GLY A 33 6.12 -1.50 2.53
CA GLY A 33 5.42 -0.22 2.34
C GLY A 33 5.95 0.58 1.16
N VAL A 34 7.27 0.61 0.98
CA VAL A 34 7.92 1.27 -0.18
C VAL A 34 7.54 0.59 -1.49
N LYS A 35 7.53 -0.75 -1.51
CA LYS A 35 7.14 -1.53 -2.70
C LYS A 35 5.67 -1.33 -3.04
N LEU A 36 4.77 -1.36 -2.05
CA LEU A 36 3.34 -1.11 -2.23
C LEU A 36 3.06 0.29 -2.76
N SER A 37 3.70 1.32 -2.21
CA SER A 37 3.56 2.70 -2.72
C SER A 37 3.99 2.81 -4.19
N ARG A 38 5.09 2.15 -4.58
CA ARG A 38 5.54 2.12 -5.98
C ARG A 38 4.58 1.36 -6.87
N LEU A 39 4.08 0.20 -6.42
CA LEU A 39 3.12 -0.61 -7.16
C LEU A 39 1.79 0.14 -7.36
N ALA A 40 1.27 0.78 -6.32
CA ALA A 40 0.04 1.56 -6.39
C ALA A 40 0.15 2.72 -7.40
N ARG A 41 1.28 3.45 -7.38
CA ARG A 41 1.53 4.51 -8.37
C ARG A 41 1.64 3.97 -9.79
N ALA A 42 2.29 2.82 -9.97
CA ALA A 42 2.41 2.18 -11.28
C ALA A 42 1.05 1.71 -11.81
N LEU A 43 0.26 1.05 -10.97
CA LEU A 43 -1.08 0.56 -11.34
C LEU A 43 -2.02 1.71 -11.68
N ALA A 44 -2.02 2.78 -10.88
CA ALA A 44 -2.78 3.98 -11.14
C ALA A 44 -2.37 4.61 -12.50
N LEU A 45 -1.07 4.66 -12.81
CA LEU A 45 -0.59 5.20 -14.09
C LEU A 45 -1.03 4.34 -15.28
N VAL A 46 -0.92 3.02 -15.16
CA VAL A 46 -1.36 2.06 -16.19
C VAL A 46 -2.86 2.21 -16.49
N ARG A 47 -3.66 2.56 -15.48
CA ARG A 47 -5.10 2.78 -15.59
C ARG A 47 -5.50 4.18 -16.06
N GLY A 48 -4.54 5.08 -16.29
CA GLY A 48 -4.82 6.47 -16.67
C GLY A 48 -5.36 7.33 -15.53
N GLU A 49 -5.20 6.88 -14.28
CA GLU A 49 -5.58 7.64 -13.10
C GLU A 49 -4.57 8.78 -12.83
N ASN A 50 -5.04 9.84 -12.20
CA ASN A 50 -4.21 10.99 -11.87
C ASN A 50 -3.56 10.89 -10.46
N PHE A 51 -4.20 10.11 -9.57
CA PHE A 51 -3.80 9.92 -8.18
C PHE A 51 -4.02 8.48 -7.73
N VAL A 52 -3.34 8.09 -6.65
CA VAL A 52 -3.57 6.79 -6.02
C VAL A 52 -4.77 6.87 -5.08
N SER A 53 -5.82 6.09 -5.36
CA SER A 53 -6.96 5.93 -4.46
C SER A 53 -6.74 4.81 -3.45
N ILE A 54 -7.56 4.79 -2.40
CA ILE A 54 -7.57 3.71 -1.40
C ILE A 54 -7.91 2.34 -2.02
N ASP A 55 -8.76 2.32 -3.05
CA ASP A 55 -9.19 1.09 -3.70
C ASP A 55 -8.05 0.41 -4.45
N ILE A 56 -7.17 1.20 -5.08
CA ILE A 56 -5.95 0.68 -5.71
C ILE A 56 -5.04 0.02 -4.68
N VAL A 57 -4.95 0.57 -3.46
CA VAL A 57 -4.14 -0.02 -2.38
C VAL A 57 -4.76 -1.33 -1.88
N LYS A 58 -6.08 -1.36 -1.68
CA LYS A 58 -6.80 -2.57 -1.24
C LYS A 58 -6.73 -3.71 -2.24
N GLU A 59 -6.64 -3.41 -3.54
CA GLU A 59 -6.53 -4.43 -4.58
C GLU A 59 -5.20 -5.19 -4.54
N ILE A 60 -4.12 -4.52 -4.15
CA ILE A 60 -2.75 -5.06 -4.21
C ILE A 60 -2.19 -5.50 -2.85
N PHE A 61 -2.99 -5.41 -1.79
CA PHE A 61 -2.59 -5.76 -0.43
C PHE A 61 -3.19 -7.11 -0.03
#